data_AF-A0A9L0R9J2-F1
#
_entry.id   AF-A0A9L0R9J2-F1
#
_cell.length_a   1.000
_cell.length_b   1.000
_cell.length_c   1.000
_cell.angle_alpha   90.00
_cell.angle_beta   90.00
_cell.angle_gamma   90.00
#
_symmetry.space_group_name_H-M   'P 1'
#
loop_
_entity.id
_entity.type
_entity.pdbx_description
1 polymer ?
#
loop_
_entity_poly.entity_id
_entity_poly.type
_entity_poly.pdbx_seq_one_letter_code
_entity_poly.pdbx_strand_id
1 'polypeptide(L)'
;MQLNDYGYSEEEEKENGAESLFKEIIVENFPNLGKEMEIHGKEAPRTPNCVNVKRSTARHIVVKPAKVNDKEKILRAARQKKITYNRAPMRLSANFSEETLQARREWNDIFKILKDKNFWPRILYPVKISFSYEEETKTFPHKQKLREFITTRPPLKGILKKAFMPERKKKKKKENRKRTTKP
;
A
#
# COMPACT_ATOMS: atom_id res chain seq x y z
N MET A 1 6.39 10.34 3.82
CA MET A 1 6.07 9.12 4.57
C MET A 1 5.26 9.54 5.77
N GLN A 2 4.34 8.69 6.22
CA GLN A 2 3.39 8.98 7.28
C GLN A 2 3.67 8.02 8.41
N LEU A 3 3.87 8.60 9.58
CA LEU A 3 4.03 7.88 10.82
C LEU A 3 2.71 7.96 11.55
N ASN A 4 2.09 6.80 11.74
CA ASN A 4 0.86 6.66 12.49
C ASN A 4 1.23 6.11 13.86
N ASP A 5 1.04 6.95 14.86
CA ASP A 5 1.08 6.53 16.24
C ASP A 5 -0.30 5.94 16.63
N TYR A 6 -0.35 5.12 17.69
CA TYR A 6 -1.57 4.54 18.25
C TYR A 6 -1.69 4.78 19.77
N GLY A 7 -0.81 5.57 20.40
CA GLY A 7 -0.81 5.74 21.86
C GLY A 7 0.06 6.86 22.46
N TYR A 8 0.49 7.86 21.70
CA TYR A 8 1.33 8.97 22.16
C TYR A 8 0.48 10.10 22.76
N SER A 9 0.73 10.40 24.04
CA SER A 9 0.27 11.61 24.72
C SER A 9 1.28 12.75 24.51
N GLU A 10 0.75 13.95 24.25
CA GLU A 10 1.45 15.21 23.96
C GLU A 10 2.18 15.79 25.20
N GLU A 11 3.20 15.12 25.75
CA GLU A 11 3.90 15.63 26.96
C GLU A 11 5.36 16.07 26.77
N GLU A 12 6.00 15.80 25.63
CA GLU A 12 7.35 16.33 25.35
C GLU A 12 7.42 17.03 24.00
N GLU A 13 7.05 18.32 23.97
CA GLU A 13 7.31 19.19 22.83
C GLU A 13 8.72 19.79 22.96
N LYS A 14 9.70 19.20 22.25
CA LYS A 14 11.02 19.81 22.04
C LYS A 14 10.97 20.74 20.81
N GLU A 15 11.81 21.79 20.81
CA GLU A 15 11.86 22.97 19.91
C GLU A 15 11.74 22.74 18.38
N ASN A 16 11.76 21.51 17.87
CA ASN A 16 11.56 21.16 16.44
C ASN A 16 10.55 20.01 16.19
N GLY A 17 9.69 19.74 17.19
CA GLY A 17 8.53 18.85 17.16
C GLY A 17 8.69 17.56 16.35
N ALA A 18 8.14 17.56 15.12
CA ALA A 18 8.07 16.39 14.25
C ALA A 18 9.42 15.89 13.71
N GLU A 19 10.38 16.80 13.47
CA GLU A 19 11.69 16.42 12.91
C GLU A 19 12.57 15.73 13.95
N SER A 20 12.62 16.30 15.15
CA SER A 20 13.40 15.74 16.25
C SER A 20 12.86 14.37 16.66
N LEU A 21 11.54 14.25 16.78
CA LEU A 21 10.87 12.98 17.08
C LEU A 21 11.21 11.91 16.05
N PHE A 22 11.12 12.24 14.76
CA PHE A 22 11.42 11.26 13.72
C PHE A 22 12.89 10.83 13.76
N LYS A 23 13.84 11.75 14.00
CA LYS A 23 15.26 11.41 14.17
C LYS A 23 15.48 10.44 15.33
N GLU A 24 14.85 10.70 16.48
CA GLU A 24 14.95 9.83 17.66
C GLU A 24 14.43 8.41 17.37
N ILE A 25 13.27 8.30 16.71
CA ILE A 25 12.69 7.02 16.31
C ILE A 25 13.61 6.24 15.37
N ILE A 26 14.23 6.93 14.41
CA ILE A 26 15.19 6.30 13.49
C ILE A 26 16.43 5.83 14.24
N VAL A 27 16.97 6.60 15.19
CA VAL A 27 18.14 6.18 15.97
C VAL A 27 17.80 4.97 16.86
N GLU A 28 16.64 4.98 17.52
CA GLU A 28 16.19 3.89 18.39
C GLU A 28 15.95 2.58 17.62
N ASN A 29 15.36 2.67 16.43
CA ASN A 29 14.94 1.47 15.68
C ASN A 29 15.93 1.05 14.58
N PHE A 30 16.64 2.00 13.99
CA PHE A 30 17.48 1.85 12.80
C PHE A 30 18.82 2.61 12.96
N PRO A 31 19.69 2.21 13.91
CA PRO A 31 20.93 2.93 14.23
C PRO A 31 21.86 3.11 13.02
N ASN A 32 21.82 2.18 12.05
CA ASN A 32 22.62 2.25 10.82
C ASN A 32 22.12 3.31 9.82
N LEU A 33 20.89 3.81 9.97
CA LEU A 33 20.28 4.80 9.07
C LEU A 33 20.28 6.22 9.67
N GLY A 34 20.44 6.36 10.99
CA GLY A 34 20.24 7.63 11.70
C GLY A 34 21.30 8.71 11.44
N LYS A 35 22.50 8.36 10.98
CA LYS A 35 23.63 9.30 10.88
C LYS A 35 23.75 10.04 9.54
N GLU A 36 23.10 9.56 8.48
CA GLU A 36 23.33 10.06 7.10
C GLU A 36 22.13 10.83 6.50
N MET A 37 21.03 10.96 7.23
CA MET A 37 19.76 11.38 6.62
C MET A 37 19.40 12.85 6.86
N GLU A 38 19.24 13.59 5.75
CA GLU A 38 18.58 14.90 5.73
C GLU A 38 17.06 14.72 5.63
N ILE A 39 16.35 15.12 6.68
CA ILE A 39 14.90 14.94 6.82
C ILE A 39 14.28 16.32 7.07
N HIS A 40 13.25 16.62 6.29
CA HIS A 40 12.41 17.80 6.49
C HIS A 40 11.02 17.31 6.93
N GLY A 41 10.69 17.52 8.19
CA GLY A 41 9.46 17.07 8.82
C GLY A 41 8.43 18.18 8.86
N LYS A 42 7.19 17.88 8.53
CA LYS A 42 6.08 18.81 8.76
C LYS A 42 4.94 18.07 9.44
N GLU A 43 4.49 18.57 10.57
CA GLU A 43 3.32 18.01 11.21
C GLU A 43 2.08 18.22 10.34
N ALA A 44 1.25 17.20 10.20
CA ALA A 44 0.05 17.31 9.38
C ALA A 44 -1.10 17.87 10.23
N PRO A 45 -1.93 18.77 9.65
CA PRO A 45 -3.07 19.31 10.36
C PRO A 45 -4.11 18.22 10.69
N ARG A 46 -4.73 18.31 11.87
CA ARG A 46 -5.86 17.44 12.28
C ARG A 46 -6.94 17.48 11.21
N THR A 47 -7.33 16.32 10.68
CA THR A 47 -8.65 16.16 10.10
C THR A 47 -9.55 15.63 11.22
N PRO A 48 -10.47 16.43 11.78
CA PRO A 48 -11.34 15.95 12.84
C PRO A 48 -12.15 14.77 12.31
N ASN A 49 -12.16 13.68 13.08
CA ASN A 49 -13.05 12.57 12.79
C ASN A 49 -14.47 13.06 13.08
N CYS A 50 -15.19 13.46 12.03
CA CYS A 50 -16.54 14.05 12.09
C CYS A 50 -17.57 13.13 12.76
N VAL A 51 -17.23 11.86 13.02
CA VAL A 51 -18.09 10.83 13.60
C VAL A 51 -17.92 10.71 15.12
N ASN A 52 -16.80 11.14 15.70
CA ASN A 52 -16.58 11.03 17.15
C ASN A 52 -15.54 12.05 17.67
N VAL A 53 -16.03 13.21 18.15
CA VAL A 53 -15.20 14.29 18.74
C VAL A 53 -14.43 13.83 19.99
N LYS A 54 -14.92 12.79 20.69
CA LYS A 54 -14.36 12.28 21.97
C LYS A 54 -13.30 11.18 21.80
N ARG A 55 -13.09 10.63 20.59
CA ARG A 55 -11.97 9.70 20.36
C ARG A 55 -10.74 10.50 19.93
N SER A 56 -9.78 10.66 20.83
CA SER A 56 -8.43 11.12 20.48
C SER A 56 -7.76 10.07 19.59
N THR A 57 -7.93 10.18 18.27
CA THR A 57 -7.12 9.41 17.32
C THR A 57 -5.71 9.99 17.33
N ALA A 58 -4.71 9.14 17.49
CA ALA A 58 -3.31 9.50 17.46
C ALA A 58 -2.93 10.28 16.18
N ARG A 59 -1.98 11.21 16.32
CA ARG A 59 -1.55 12.13 15.24
C ARG A 59 -0.83 11.35 14.14
N HIS A 60 -1.09 11.70 12.89
CA HIS A 60 -0.29 11.22 11.76
C HIS A 60 0.78 12.27 11.45
N ILE A 61 2.05 11.90 11.54
CA ILE A 61 3.17 12.83 11.29
C ILE A 61 3.63 12.62 9.84
N VAL A 62 3.63 13.70 9.05
CA VAL A 62 4.06 13.65 7.64
C VAL A 62 5.52 14.06 7.53
N VAL A 63 6.38 13.08 7.34
CA VAL A 63 7.81 13.32 7.17
C VAL A 63 8.17 13.31 5.69
N LYS A 64 8.88 14.34 5.22
CA LYS A 64 9.38 14.43 3.84
C LYS A 64 10.90 14.21 3.86
N PRO A 65 11.38 13.00 3.50
CA PRO A 65 12.81 12.77 3.34
C PRO A 65 13.33 13.55 2.12
N ALA A 66 14.57 14.05 2.17
CA ALA A 66 15.17 14.77 1.05
C ALA A 66 15.41 13.87 -0.16
N LYS A 67 15.81 12.60 0.06
CA LYS A 67 16.10 11.63 -0.98
C LYS A 67 15.06 10.51 -1.04
N VAL A 68 14.68 10.11 -2.25
CA VAL A 68 13.72 9.01 -2.48
C VAL A 68 14.31 7.66 -2.05
N ASN A 69 15.62 7.45 -2.22
CA ASN A 69 16.31 6.23 -1.79
C ASN A 69 16.20 6.01 -0.27
N ASP A 70 16.31 7.08 0.50
CA ASP A 70 16.23 7.04 1.96
C ASP A 70 14.82 6.67 2.43
N LYS A 71 13.79 7.21 1.75
CA LYS A 71 12.40 6.80 1.95
C LYS A 71 12.21 5.29 1.77
N GLU A 72 12.78 4.72 0.71
CA GLU A 72 12.64 3.29 0.42
C GLU A 72 13.39 2.42 1.43
N LYS A 73 14.62 2.79 1.80
CA LYS A 73 15.41 2.08 2.81
C LYS A 73 14.68 2.02 4.16
N ILE A 74 14.15 3.14 4.63
CA ILE A 74 13.39 3.22 5.89
C ILE A 74 12.15 2.33 5.81
N LEU A 75 11.33 2.48 4.76
CA LEU A 75 10.11 1.69 4.61
C LEU A 75 10.39 0.19 4.47
N ARG A 76 11.54 -0.19 3.90
CA ARG A 76 11.97 -1.58 3.83
C ARG A 76 12.34 -2.12 5.21
N ALA A 77 13.13 -1.37 5.98
CA ALA A 77 13.52 -1.74 7.33
C ALA A 77 12.30 -1.82 8.27
N ALA A 78 11.38 -0.85 8.15
CA ALA A 78 10.11 -0.80 8.88
C ALA A 78 9.17 -1.99 8.63
N ARG A 79 9.32 -2.69 7.50
CA ARG A 79 8.54 -3.91 7.22
C ARG A 79 9.15 -5.15 7.85
N GLN A 80 10.45 -5.15 8.11
CA GLN A 80 11.17 -6.30 8.66
C GLN A 80 11.07 -6.35 10.18
N LYS A 81 10.96 -5.19 10.84
CA LYS A 81 10.90 -5.08 12.30
C LYS A 81 9.69 -4.24 12.72
N LYS A 82 9.11 -4.56 13.89
CA LYS A 82 8.12 -3.69 14.54
C LYS A 82 8.83 -2.45 15.06
N ILE A 83 8.26 -1.28 14.75
CA ILE A 83 8.78 -0.01 15.23
C ILE A 83 8.13 0.30 16.57
N THR A 84 8.95 0.68 17.53
CA THR A 84 8.51 1.11 18.85
C THR A 84 9.15 2.46 19.18
N TYR A 85 8.42 3.30 19.89
CA TYR A 85 8.93 4.54 20.45
C TYR A 85 8.32 4.70 21.84
N ASN A 86 9.13 4.95 22.86
CA ASN A 86 8.67 5.07 24.26
C ASN A 86 7.75 3.91 24.71
N ARG A 87 8.11 2.67 24.32
CA ARG A 87 7.33 1.43 24.54
C ARG A 87 5.97 1.34 23.84
N ALA A 88 5.58 2.34 23.04
CA ALA A 88 4.37 2.30 22.22
C ALA A 88 4.67 1.74 20.81
N PRO A 89 3.82 0.84 20.28
CA PRO A 89 3.97 0.34 18.92
C PRO A 89 3.56 1.40 17.89
N MET A 90 4.36 1.56 16.86
CA MET A 90 4.17 2.58 15.84
C MET A 90 4.22 1.99 14.43
N ARG A 91 3.50 2.62 13.49
CA ARG A 91 3.46 2.18 12.09
C ARG A 91 3.96 3.26 11.16
N LEU A 92 5.05 2.94 10.44
CA LEU A 92 5.51 3.72 9.29
C LEU A 92 4.81 3.27 8.02
N SER A 93 4.27 4.24 7.29
CA SER A 93 3.55 4.04 6.04
C SER A 93 4.00 5.04 4.98
N ALA A 94 3.78 4.69 3.71
CA ALA A 94 4.15 5.55 2.60
C ALA A 94 2.91 6.31 2.10
N ASN A 95 3.02 7.64 2.01
CA ASN A 95 2.00 8.46 1.36
C ASN A 95 2.12 8.20 -0.14
N PHE A 96 1.01 7.77 -0.73
CA PHE A 96 0.83 7.52 -2.15
C PHE A 96 -0.33 8.40 -2.64
N SER A 97 -0.30 8.81 -3.91
CA SER A 97 -1.47 9.44 -4.54
C SER A 97 -2.63 8.42 -4.61
N GLU A 98 -3.85 8.91 -4.79
CA GLU A 98 -5.03 8.06 -4.91
C GLU A 98 -4.90 7.04 -6.07
N GLU A 99 -4.39 7.48 -7.22
CA GLU A 99 -4.08 6.61 -8.36
C GLU A 99 -3.10 5.49 -7.99
N THR A 100 -2.05 5.83 -7.24
CA THR A 100 -1.02 4.89 -6.78
C THR A 100 -1.59 3.88 -5.77
N LEU A 101 -2.48 4.35 -4.88
CA LEU A 101 -3.20 3.49 -3.94
C LEU A 101 -4.15 2.53 -4.66
N GLN A 102 -4.87 3.03 -5.65
CA GLN A 102 -5.80 2.22 -6.45
C GLN A 102 -5.06 1.14 -7.22
N ALA A 103 -3.97 1.50 -7.91
CA ALA A 103 -3.13 0.53 -8.61
C ALA A 103 -2.54 -0.54 -7.67
N ARG A 104 -2.21 -0.17 -6.41
CA ARG A 104 -1.78 -1.15 -5.38
C ARG A 104 -2.89 -2.11 -4.96
N ARG A 105 -4.14 -1.65 -4.86
CA ARG A 105 -5.28 -2.53 -4.55
C ARG A 105 -5.44 -3.57 -5.66
N GLU A 106 -5.39 -3.13 -6.91
CA GLU A 106 -5.45 -4.04 -8.05
C GLU A 106 -4.28 -5.03 -8.07
N TRP A 107 -3.08 -4.58 -7.72
CA TRP A 107 -1.93 -5.47 -7.57
C TRP A 107 -2.08 -6.48 -6.43
N ASN A 108 -2.72 -6.10 -5.32
CA ASN A 108 -2.95 -7.01 -4.20
C ASN A 108 -3.89 -8.17 -4.58
N ASP A 109 -4.88 -7.93 -5.42
CA ASP A 109 -5.77 -8.99 -5.90
C ASP A 109 -5.01 -9.99 -6.80
N ILE A 110 -4.17 -9.47 -7.70
CA ILE A 110 -3.30 -10.29 -8.55
C ILE A 110 -2.27 -11.05 -7.70
N PHE A 111 -1.69 -10.39 -6.70
CA PHE A 111 -0.70 -10.96 -5.79
C PHE A 111 -1.25 -12.18 -5.04
N LYS A 112 -2.49 -12.10 -4.53
CA LYS A 112 -3.15 -13.24 -3.87
C LYS A 112 -3.25 -14.43 -4.81
N ILE A 113 -3.71 -14.22 -6.04
CA ILE A 113 -3.87 -15.29 -7.04
C ILE A 113 -2.51 -15.90 -7.43
N LEU A 114 -1.48 -15.07 -7.62
CA LEU A 114 -0.12 -15.55 -7.90
C LEU A 114 0.47 -16.34 -6.73
N LYS A 115 0.16 -15.93 -5.49
CA LYS A 115 0.60 -16.63 -4.28
C LYS A 115 -0.09 -18.00 -4.14
N ASP A 116 -1.39 -18.07 -4.40
CA ASP A 116 -2.18 -19.32 -4.39
C ASP A 116 -1.70 -20.34 -5.44
N LYS A 117 -0.94 -19.88 -6.43
CA LYS A 117 -0.41 -20.66 -7.55
C LYS A 117 1.11 -20.86 -7.47
N ASN A 118 1.71 -20.54 -6.33
CA ASN A 118 3.12 -20.77 -6.04
C ASN A 118 4.09 -20.03 -6.98
N PHE A 119 3.75 -18.82 -7.44
CA PHE A 119 4.63 -17.98 -8.28
C PHE A 119 5.54 -17.01 -7.50
N TRP A 120 5.56 -17.08 -6.17
CA TRP A 120 6.43 -16.30 -5.28
C TRP A 120 6.47 -14.79 -5.62
N PRO A 121 5.30 -14.13 -5.76
CA PRO A 121 5.26 -12.75 -6.20
C PRO A 121 5.90 -11.80 -5.18
N ARG A 122 6.46 -10.70 -5.67
CA ARG A 122 7.00 -9.59 -4.87
C ARG A 122 6.43 -8.27 -5.40
N ILE A 123 5.88 -7.45 -4.50
CA ILE A 123 5.44 -6.09 -4.83
C ILE A 123 6.60 -5.14 -4.53
N LEU A 124 7.18 -4.57 -5.58
CA LEU A 124 8.25 -3.58 -5.50
C LEU A 124 7.65 -2.18 -5.39
N TYR A 125 8.40 -1.28 -4.74
CA TYR A 125 8.00 0.12 -4.63
C TYR A 125 8.14 0.82 -6.00
N PRO A 126 7.25 1.79 -6.34
CA PRO A 126 5.99 2.12 -5.68
C PRO A 126 4.80 1.26 -6.16
N VAL A 127 4.78 0.78 -7.40
CA VAL A 127 3.62 0.10 -8.06
C VAL A 127 4.07 -0.97 -9.06
N LYS A 128 5.16 -1.70 -8.77
CA LYS A 128 5.63 -2.77 -9.68
C LYS A 128 5.39 -4.13 -9.05
N ILE A 129 4.94 -5.11 -9.80
CA ILE A 129 4.91 -6.51 -9.36
C ILE A 129 6.03 -7.28 -10.07
N SER A 130 6.66 -8.20 -9.37
CA SER A 130 7.52 -9.20 -10.00
C SER A 130 7.15 -10.60 -9.54
N PHE A 131 7.39 -11.58 -10.39
CA PHE A 131 7.23 -13.01 -10.08
C PHE A 131 8.15 -13.84 -10.98
N SER A 132 8.48 -15.05 -10.52
CA SER A 132 9.29 -16.01 -11.29
C SER A 132 8.40 -16.78 -12.24
N TYR A 133 8.75 -16.83 -13.52
CA TYR A 133 8.05 -17.63 -14.52
C TYR A 133 9.03 -18.14 -15.58
N GLU A 134 9.03 -19.45 -15.84
CA GLU A 134 9.98 -20.10 -16.76
C GLU A 134 11.43 -19.66 -16.47
N GLU A 135 11.85 -19.80 -15.20
CA GLU A 135 13.21 -19.49 -14.70
C GLU A 135 13.65 -18.01 -14.75
N GLU A 136 12.83 -17.12 -15.31
CA GLU A 136 13.10 -15.70 -15.37
C GLU A 136 12.25 -14.89 -14.38
N THR A 137 12.86 -13.91 -13.72
CA THR A 137 12.10 -12.94 -12.92
C THR A 137 11.53 -11.87 -13.85
N LYS A 138 10.21 -11.84 -14.00
CA LYS A 138 9.53 -10.80 -14.79
C LYS A 138 9.03 -9.71 -13.87
N THR A 139 9.25 -8.46 -14.27
CA THR A 139 8.80 -7.27 -13.53
C THR A 139 7.87 -6.44 -14.39
N PHE A 140 6.71 -6.08 -13.85
CA PHE A 140 5.67 -5.34 -14.54
C PHE A 140 5.33 -4.05 -13.78
N PRO A 141 5.48 -2.87 -14.40
CA PRO A 141 5.12 -1.61 -13.78
C PRO A 141 3.63 -1.28 -13.87
N HIS A 142 2.94 -1.83 -14.87
CA HIS A 142 1.52 -1.55 -15.11
C HIS A 142 0.76 -2.84 -15.42
N LYS A 143 -0.52 -2.84 -15.03
CA LYS A 143 -1.44 -3.95 -15.28
C LYS A 143 -1.61 -4.27 -16.76
N GLN A 144 -1.54 -3.27 -17.64
CA GLN A 144 -1.67 -3.46 -19.09
C GLN A 144 -0.52 -4.30 -19.67
N LYS A 145 0.74 -4.00 -19.31
CA LYS A 145 1.89 -4.81 -19.74
C LYS A 145 1.79 -6.26 -19.25
N LEU A 146 1.26 -6.47 -18.04
CA LEU A 146 0.99 -7.81 -17.55
C LEU A 146 -0.14 -8.49 -18.35
N ARG A 147 -1.20 -7.77 -18.75
CA ARG A 147 -2.25 -8.32 -19.64
C ARG A 147 -1.65 -8.79 -20.96
N GLU A 148 -0.82 -7.97 -21.60
CA GLU A 148 -0.15 -8.30 -22.87
C GLU A 148 0.73 -9.56 -22.71
N PHE A 149 1.50 -9.65 -21.64
CA PHE A 149 2.31 -10.83 -21.33
C PHE A 149 1.46 -12.09 -21.15
N ILE A 150 0.33 -11.98 -20.46
CA ILE A 150 -0.61 -13.08 -20.26
C ILE A 150 -1.29 -13.48 -21.57
N THR A 151 -1.58 -12.54 -22.47
CA THR A 151 -2.21 -12.86 -23.77
C THR A 151 -1.29 -13.66 -24.67
N THR A 152 0.02 -13.42 -24.60
CA THR A 152 1.03 -14.16 -25.37
C THR A 152 1.31 -15.55 -24.79
N ARG A 153 1.02 -15.79 -23.50
CA ARG A 153 1.32 -17.06 -22.81
C ARG A 153 0.03 -17.77 -22.34
N PRO A 154 -0.49 -18.75 -23.12
CA PRO A 154 -1.73 -19.48 -22.80
C PRO A 154 -1.79 -20.12 -21.39
N PRO A 155 -0.70 -20.71 -20.83
CA PRO A 155 -0.73 -21.29 -19.49
C PRO A 155 -1.06 -20.27 -18.39
N LEU A 156 -0.46 -19.07 -18.47
CA LEU A 156 -0.72 -17.97 -17.54
C LEU A 156 -2.14 -17.39 -17.69
N LYS A 157 -2.68 -17.41 -18.90
CA LYS A 157 -4.05 -16.92 -19.19
C LYS A 157 -5.12 -17.72 -18.47
N GLY A 158 -4.96 -19.04 -18.37
CA GLY A 158 -5.88 -19.90 -17.61
C GLY A 158 -5.86 -19.56 -16.11
N ILE A 159 -4.67 -19.33 -15.57
CA ILE A 159 -4.45 -19.10 -14.14
C ILE A 159 -4.96 -17.71 -13.70
N LEU A 160 -4.63 -16.68 -14.47
CA LEU A 160 -4.94 -15.28 -14.13
C LEU A 160 -6.28 -14.78 -14.71
N LYS A 161 -7.08 -15.69 -15.29
CA LYS A 161 -8.40 -15.35 -15.86
C LYS A 161 -9.29 -14.64 -14.84
N LYS A 162 -9.28 -15.09 -13.57
CA LYS A 162 -10.07 -14.49 -12.47
C LYS A 162 -9.68 -13.05 -12.14
N ALA A 163 -8.41 -12.67 -12.33
CA ALA A 163 -7.92 -11.33 -11.98
C ALA A 163 -8.18 -10.28 -13.08
N PHE A 164 -8.30 -10.73 -14.33
CA PHE A 164 -8.28 -9.85 -15.51
C PHE A 164 -9.55 -9.86 -16.35
N MET A 165 -10.40 -10.87 -16.21
CA MET A 165 -11.68 -10.98 -16.89
C MET A 165 -12.82 -10.75 -15.88
N PRO A 166 -13.57 -9.64 -15.96
CA PRO A 166 -14.84 -9.57 -15.25
C PRO A 166 -15.75 -10.64 -15.83
N GLU A 167 -16.34 -11.48 -14.98
CA GLU A 167 -17.39 -12.40 -15.41
C GLU A 167 -18.49 -11.58 -16.10
N ARG A 168 -18.74 -11.86 -17.39
CA ARG A 168 -19.84 -11.24 -18.12
C ARG A 168 -21.13 -11.69 -17.44
N LYS A 169 -21.71 -10.83 -16.58
CA LYS A 169 -23.05 -11.05 -16.04
C LYS A 169 -24.02 -11.18 -17.22
N LYS A 170 -24.50 -12.40 -17.49
CA LYS A 170 -25.58 -12.64 -18.46
C LYS A 170 -26.81 -11.89 -17.95
N LYS A 171 -27.18 -10.79 -18.61
CA LYS A 171 -28.47 -10.11 -18.37
C LYS A 171 -29.58 -11.11 -18.67
N LYS A 172 -30.29 -11.59 -17.65
CA LYS A 172 -31.54 -12.35 -17.82
C LYS A 172 -32.57 -11.42 -18.47
N LYS A 173 -32.86 -11.65 -19.76
CA LYS A 173 -33.96 -11.01 -20.46
C LYS A 173 -35.25 -11.62 -19.89
N LYS A 174 -36.00 -10.87 -19.07
CA LYS A 174 -37.35 -11.26 -18.66
C LYS A 174 -38.26 -11.10 -19.87
N GLU A 175 -38.63 -12.21 -20.48
CA GLU A 175 -39.58 -12.28 -21.57
C GLU A 175 -41.00 -12.27 -20.99
N ASN A 176 -41.66 -11.10 -21.02
CA ASN A 176 -43.07 -10.97 -20.67
C ASN A 176 -43.91 -11.56 -21.80
N ARG A 177 -44.40 -12.79 -21.63
CA ARG A 177 -45.49 -13.33 -22.44
C ARG A 177 -46.77 -12.52 -22.15
N LYS A 178 -47.14 -11.64 -23.08
CA LYS A 178 -48.49 -11.07 -23.17
C LYS A 178 -49.47 -12.23 -23.38
N ARG A 179 -50.36 -12.48 -22.41
CA ARG A 179 -51.56 -13.30 -22.63
C ARG A 179 -52.58 -12.41 -23.32
N THR A 180 -52.82 -12.66 -24.59
CA THR A 180 -54.00 -12.17 -25.31
C THR A 180 -55.15 -13.13 -25.01
N THR A 181 -56.17 -12.65 -24.30
CA THR A 181 -57.47 -13.31 -24.19
C THR A 181 -58.45 -12.63 -25.15
N LYS A 182 -58.98 -13.40 -26.10
CA LYS A 182 -60.35 -13.33 -26.68
C LYS A 182 -60.52 -14.39 -27.77
N PRO A 183 -61.74 -14.79 -28.17
CA PRO A 183 -63.04 -14.11 -28.02
C PRO A 183 -63.80 -14.43 -26.73
#